data_AF-A0A813GHX0-F1
#
_entry.id   AF-A0A813GHX0-F1
#
_cell.length_a   1.000
_cell.length_b   1.000
_cell.length_c   1.000
_cell.angle_alpha   90.00
_cell.angle_beta   90.00
_cell.angle_gamma   90.00
#
_symmetry.space_group_name_H-M   'P 1'
#
loop_
_entity.id
_entity.type
_entity.pdbx_description
1 polymer ?
#
loop_
_entity_poly.entity_id
_entity_poly.type
_entity_poly.pdbx_seq_one_letter_code
_entity_poly.pdbx_strand_id
1 'polypeptide(L)'
;MEWTDLARTHLQDHWPDNYENFVHLGVLNGSVFRIFADWVANDFAPSHHSFQPLEIAVVSRQNAADLSQKQTATVVRSNMCHDFVTDALWVLHNNGVQLSAEKAVFRDHIILYATSADEVSHSGFAEQLRSSRKWLRYLRQLTFSVELIRKQFTHAREAFIYNWRLGLNVFLHTEHRDYRLKLTPPFLNYCYLPLAIPPKVHDPLGDIKLCALGMVANASNVTVPWPWGVMLAAEERLDRDEAFLAIVLVAIAAAVVGSTPGRVVLLRASARPKVAASAVPQESSVSPASSAEEAPRSETPRNGRPAAPLRTPR
;
A
#
# COMPACT_ATOMS: atom_id res chain seq x y z
N MET A 1 -0.70 -15.26 -13.72
CA MET A 1 -0.46 -15.16 -12.26
C MET A 1 -1.66 -15.79 -11.61
N GLU A 2 -1.45 -16.72 -10.70
CA GLU A 2 -2.53 -17.40 -9.97
C GLU A 2 -2.53 -16.86 -8.54
N TRP A 3 -3.69 -16.37 -8.08
CA TRP A 3 -3.86 -15.84 -6.73
C TRP A 3 -4.35 -16.96 -5.81
N THR A 4 -3.78 -17.04 -4.61
CA THR A 4 -4.14 -18.03 -3.59
C THR A 4 -4.88 -17.34 -2.45
N ASP A 5 -6.02 -16.76 -2.76
CA ASP A 5 -6.82 -15.92 -1.86
C ASP A 5 -8.20 -16.51 -1.57
N LEU A 6 -8.44 -17.81 -1.77
CA LEU A 6 -9.74 -18.43 -1.52
C LEU A 6 -10.26 -18.18 -0.10
N ALA A 7 -11.47 -17.65 0.02
CA ALA A 7 -12.23 -17.53 1.26
C ALA A 7 -13.38 -18.56 1.32
N ARG A 8 -13.81 -18.90 2.53
CA ARG A 8 -14.93 -19.82 2.77
C ARG A 8 -15.75 -19.38 3.97
N THR A 9 -17.07 -19.51 3.85
CA THR A 9 -18.02 -19.33 4.95
C THR A 9 -18.30 -20.68 5.60
N HIS A 10 -18.18 -20.74 6.92
CA HIS A 10 -18.42 -21.95 7.71
C HIS A 10 -19.30 -21.63 8.92
N LEU A 11 -20.31 -22.48 9.14
CA LEU A 11 -21.09 -22.47 10.38
C LEU A 11 -20.40 -23.38 11.41
N GLN A 12 -20.37 -22.93 12.67
CA GLN A 12 -19.91 -23.71 13.80
C GLN A 12 -21.00 -23.76 14.87
N ASP A 13 -21.22 -24.94 15.44
CA ASP A 13 -22.25 -25.16 16.46
C ASP A 13 -21.78 -24.75 17.87
N HIS A 14 -20.51 -24.41 18.03
CA HIS A 14 -19.89 -23.97 19.27
C HIS A 14 -18.77 -22.97 18.97
N TRP A 15 -18.51 -22.08 19.93
CA TRP A 15 -17.35 -21.20 19.89
C TRP A 15 -16.11 -21.95 20.38
N PRO A 16 -14.96 -21.82 19.71
CA PRO A 16 -13.71 -22.36 20.23
C PRO A 16 -13.33 -21.72 21.59
N ASP A 17 -12.68 -22.49 22.46
CA ASP A 17 -12.38 -22.07 23.85
C ASP A 17 -11.47 -20.84 23.95
N ASN A 18 -10.74 -20.50 22.88
CA ASN A 18 -9.87 -19.31 22.85
C ASN A 18 -10.64 -17.99 22.60
N TYR A 19 -11.95 -18.04 22.40
CA TYR A 19 -12.80 -16.85 22.34
C TYR A 19 -13.30 -16.51 23.75
N GLU A 20 -12.72 -15.49 24.36
CA GLU A 20 -13.01 -15.13 25.76
C GLU A 20 -14.02 -13.99 25.91
N ASN A 21 -14.22 -13.19 24.85
CA ASN A 21 -14.96 -11.95 24.91
C ASN A 21 -16.25 -12.04 24.08
N PHE A 22 -17.39 -12.05 24.77
CA PHE A 22 -18.71 -12.08 24.15
C PHE A 22 -19.46 -10.79 24.47
N VAL A 23 -20.00 -10.15 23.43
CA VAL A 23 -20.83 -8.95 23.54
C VAL A 23 -22.19 -9.26 22.94
N HIS A 24 -23.23 -9.25 23.77
CA HIS A 24 -24.60 -9.40 23.31
C HIS A 24 -25.02 -8.13 22.58
N LEU A 25 -25.49 -8.27 21.32
CA LEU A 25 -25.89 -7.14 20.49
C LEU A 25 -27.40 -6.94 20.41
N GLY A 26 -28.19 -7.99 20.69
CA GLY A 26 -29.64 -7.97 20.57
C GLY A 26 -30.24 -9.35 20.40
N VAL A 27 -31.57 -9.39 20.29
CA VAL A 27 -32.35 -10.63 20.14
C VAL A 27 -33.05 -10.62 18.79
N LEU A 28 -33.05 -11.77 18.13
CA LEU A 28 -33.70 -12.01 16.85
C LEU A 28 -34.77 -13.11 16.98
N ASN A 29 -35.83 -13.00 16.19
CA ASN A 29 -36.85 -14.05 16.11
C ASN A 29 -36.48 -15.07 15.00
N GLY A 30 -37.17 -16.21 14.99
CA GLY A 30 -36.89 -17.28 14.04
C GLY A 30 -37.13 -16.92 12.57
N SER A 31 -38.08 -16.01 12.28
CA SER A 31 -38.34 -15.58 10.89
C SER A 31 -37.20 -14.73 10.35
N VAL A 32 -36.68 -13.79 11.14
CA VAL A 32 -35.50 -12.99 10.76
C VAL A 32 -34.25 -13.87 10.68
N PHE A 33 -34.08 -14.84 11.59
CA PHE A 33 -32.98 -15.80 11.50
C PHE A 33 -32.98 -16.56 10.17
N ARG A 34 -34.15 -17.01 9.73
CA ARG A 34 -34.28 -17.71 8.44
C ARG A 34 -33.90 -16.82 7.27
N ILE A 35 -34.37 -15.57 7.24
CA ILE A 35 -33.99 -14.59 6.21
C ILE A 35 -32.47 -14.39 6.20
N PHE A 36 -31.86 -14.26 7.37
CA PHE A 36 -30.42 -14.13 7.51
C PHE A 36 -29.68 -15.37 6.96
N ALA A 37 -30.12 -16.58 7.33
CA ALA A 37 -29.52 -17.82 6.84
C ALA A 37 -29.64 -17.97 5.31
N ASP A 38 -30.81 -17.60 4.76
CA ASP A 38 -31.05 -17.60 3.31
C ASP A 38 -30.11 -16.60 2.59
N TRP A 39 -29.89 -15.41 3.17
CA TRP A 39 -28.92 -14.43 2.65
C TRP A 39 -27.48 -14.95 2.68
N VAL A 40 -27.05 -15.59 3.78
CA VAL A 40 -25.70 -16.15 3.88
C VAL A 40 -25.46 -17.18 2.77
N ALA A 41 -26.41 -18.09 2.56
CA ALA A 41 -26.27 -19.20 1.63
C ALA A 41 -26.38 -18.77 0.16
N ASN A 42 -27.30 -17.88 -0.16
CA ASN A 42 -27.64 -17.55 -1.55
C ASN A 42 -26.96 -16.27 -2.06
N ASP A 43 -26.61 -15.34 -1.17
CA ASP A 43 -26.07 -14.03 -1.56
C ASP A 43 -24.61 -13.88 -1.11
N PHE A 44 -24.34 -13.97 0.20
CA PHE A 44 -23.00 -13.66 0.74
C PHE A 44 -21.93 -14.65 0.30
N ALA A 45 -22.08 -15.94 0.65
CA ALA A 45 -21.05 -16.95 0.42
C ALA A 45 -20.69 -17.12 -1.07
N PRO A 46 -21.63 -17.09 -2.03
CA PRO A 46 -21.30 -17.16 -3.46
C PRO A 46 -20.55 -15.93 -3.99
N SER A 47 -20.78 -14.75 -3.41
CA SER A 47 -20.20 -13.48 -3.89
C SER A 47 -18.93 -13.04 -3.16
N HIS A 48 -18.57 -13.70 -2.05
CA HIS A 48 -17.40 -13.36 -1.22
C HIS A 48 -16.48 -14.58 -1.08
N HIS A 49 -15.91 -15.03 -2.20
CA HIS A 49 -15.07 -16.23 -2.23
C HIS A 49 -13.57 -15.95 -2.26
N SER A 50 -13.18 -14.68 -2.09
CA SER A 50 -11.79 -14.24 -1.98
C SER A 50 -11.51 -13.48 -0.67
N PHE A 51 -10.32 -13.66 -0.09
CA PHE A 51 -9.87 -13.00 1.13
C PHE A 51 -8.98 -11.81 0.77
N GLN A 52 -9.49 -10.60 0.97
CA GLN A 52 -8.81 -9.35 0.61
C GLN A 52 -8.62 -8.49 1.85
N PRO A 53 -7.45 -8.51 2.49
CA PRO A 53 -7.30 -7.87 3.79
C PRO A 53 -7.17 -6.34 3.72
N LEU A 54 -6.97 -5.78 2.52
CA LEU A 54 -6.68 -4.36 2.34
C LEU A 54 -7.94 -3.56 2.04
N GLU A 55 -8.18 -2.53 2.84
CA GLU A 55 -9.14 -1.47 2.58
C GLU A 55 -8.41 -0.27 1.96
N ILE A 56 -8.96 0.33 0.90
CA ILE A 56 -8.40 1.52 0.25
C ILE A 56 -9.18 2.78 0.63
N ALA A 57 -8.53 3.65 1.39
CA ALA A 57 -9.04 4.98 1.72
C ALA A 57 -8.45 6.03 0.77
N VAL A 58 -9.29 6.67 -0.05
CA VAL A 58 -8.85 7.75 -0.92
C VAL A 58 -8.95 9.10 -0.20
N VAL A 59 -7.80 9.75 -0.02
CA VAL A 59 -7.66 11.05 0.61
C VAL A 59 -7.46 12.11 -0.48
N SER A 60 -8.52 12.86 -0.78
CA SER A 60 -8.42 13.98 -1.73
C SER A 60 -7.49 15.07 -1.19
N ARG A 61 -6.60 15.60 -2.06
CA ARG A 61 -5.69 16.70 -1.70
C ARG A 61 -6.43 17.97 -1.30
N GLN A 62 -7.62 18.21 -1.86
CA GLN A 62 -8.45 19.37 -1.51
C GLN A 62 -9.01 19.25 -0.08
N ASN A 63 -9.18 18.03 0.42
CA ASN A 63 -9.72 17.75 1.75
C ASN A 63 -8.61 17.60 2.82
N ALA A 64 -7.33 17.72 2.44
CA ALA A 64 -6.22 17.57 3.38
C ALA A 64 -6.05 18.78 4.32
N ALA A 65 -6.49 19.97 3.89
CA ALA A 65 -6.48 21.18 4.70
C ALA A 65 -7.74 21.33 5.57
N ASP A 66 -8.82 20.62 5.22
CA ASP A 66 -10.10 20.67 5.91
C ASP A 66 -10.64 19.25 6.13
N LEU A 67 -10.01 18.53 7.06
CA LEU A 67 -10.40 17.18 7.50
C LEU A 67 -11.84 17.12 8.04
N SER A 68 -12.52 18.26 8.19
CA SER A 68 -13.89 18.36 8.69
C SER A 68 -14.95 18.11 7.60
N GLN A 69 -14.62 18.31 6.31
CA GLN A 69 -15.53 18.05 5.20
C GLN A 69 -15.33 16.63 4.64
N LYS A 70 -15.73 15.65 5.47
CA LYS A 70 -15.58 14.20 5.29
C LYS A 70 -16.51 13.63 4.20
N GLN A 71 -16.27 13.95 2.93
CA GLN A 71 -16.64 13.00 1.87
C GLN A 71 -15.48 12.03 1.68
N THR A 72 -15.49 11.02 2.54
CA THR A 72 -14.63 9.85 2.43
C THR A 72 -15.27 8.88 1.45
N ALA A 73 -14.57 8.59 0.36
CA ALA A 73 -14.88 7.43 -0.45
C ALA A 73 -13.88 6.34 -0.07
N THR A 74 -14.32 5.37 0.74
CA THR A 74 -13.70 4.04 0.67
C THR A 74 -13.94 3.57 -0.76
N VAL A 75 -12.87 3.54 -1.56
CA VAL A 75 -13.00 3.19 -2.98
C VAL A 75 -12.99 1.68 -3.17
N VAL A 76 -12.30 0.97 -2.28
CA VAL A 76 -12.24 -0.49 -2.28
C VAL A 76 -12.37 -0.96 -0.83
N ARG A 77 -13.43 -1.71 -0.52
CA ARG A 77 -13.60 -2.37 0.79
C ARG A 77 -12.68 -3.60 0.87
N SER A 78 -12.28 -3.95 2.07
CA SER A 78 -11.71 -5.27 2.34
C SER A 78 -12.78 -6.36 2.18
N ASN A 79 -12.33 -7.60 2.07
CA ASN A 79 -13.13 -8.81 2.19
C ASN A 79 -12.50 -9.71 3.26
N MET A 80 -12.68 -9.32 4.53
CA MET A 80 -12.22 -10.05 5.71
C MET A 80 -13.39 -10.61 6.53
N CYS A 81 -13.10 -11.44 7.54
CA CYS A 81 -14.12 -11.96 8.45
C CYS A 81 -14.98 -10.85 9.09
N HIS A 82 -14.42 -9.68 9.33
CA HIS A 82 -15.19 -8.57 9.91
C HIS A 82 -16.13 -7.90 8.90
N ASP A 83 -15.86 -7.97 7.59
CA ASP A 83 -16.74 -7.46 6.55
C ASP A 83 -18.03 -8.26 6.49
N PHE A 84 -17.93 -9.60 6.59
CA PHE A 84 -19.09 -10.47 6.80
C PHE A 84 -19.96 -9.98 7.96
N VAL A 85 -19.34 -9.69 9.12
CA VAL A 85 -20.11 -9.24 10.28
C VAL A 85 -20.73 -7.86 10.03
N THR A 86 -20.04 -6.93 9.36
CA THR A 86 -20.61 -5.61 9.01
C THR A 86 -21.85 -5.77 8.13
N ASP A 87 -21.76 -6.58 7.09
CA ASP A 87 -22.86 -6.77 6.14
C ASP A 87 -24.01 -7.56 6.79
N ALA A 88 -23.71 -8.55 7.62
CA ALA A 88 -24.68 -9.27 8.44
C ALA A 88 -25.49 -8.33 9.35
N LEU A 89 -24.83 -7.36 10.02
CA LEU A 89 -25.51 -6.38 10.86
C LEU A 89 -26.47 -5.51 10.04
N TRP A 90 -26.11 -5.12 8.81
CA TRP A 90 -26.99 -4.38 7.92
C TRP A 90 -28.19 -5.20 7.47
N VAL A 91 -28.00 -6.47 7.14
CA VAL A 91 -29.12 -7.38 6.80
C VAL A 91 -30.11 -7.48 7.96
N LEU A 92 -29.62 -7.66 9.19
CA LEU A 92 -30.48 -7.72 10.37
C LEU A 92 -31.21 -6.38 10.61
N HIS A 93 -30.50 -5.25 10.50
CA HIS A 93 -31.07 -3.92 10.65
C HIS A 93 -32.18 -3.64 9.62
N ASN A 94 -31.95 -3.99 8.35
CA ASN A 94 -32.92 -3.82 7.27
C ASN A 94 -34.18 -4.69 7.46
N ASN A 95 -34.08 -5.75 8.25
CA ASN A 95 -35.20 -6.60 8.66
C ASN A 95 -35.81 -6.18 10.02
N GLY A 96 -35.54 -4.95 10.47
CA GLY A 96 -36.18 -4.35 11.64
C GLY A 96 -35.56 -4.75 12.99
N VAL A 97 -34.42 -5.44 12.99
CA VAL A 97 -33.72 -5.78 14.23
C VAL A 97 -32.96 -4.55 14.73
N GLN A 98 -33.22 -4.17 15.98
CA GLN A 98 -32.46 -3.12 16.65
C GLN A 98 -31.28 -3.76 17.37
N LEU A 99 -30.06 -3.41 16.95
CA LEU A 99 -28.83 -3.92 17.51
C LEU A 99 -28.07 -2.78 18.19
N SER A 100 -27.52 -3.07 19.36
CA SER A 100 -26.69 -2.12 20.11
C SER A 100 -25.69 -2.87 20.98
N ALA A 101 -24.47 -2.35 21.08
CA ALA A 101 -23.48 -2.88 22.00
C ALA A 101 -23.42 -2.02 23.27
N GLU A 102 -23.42 -2.67 24.44
CA GLU A 102 -23.24 -1.99 25.72
C GLU A 102 -21.83 -1.38 25.87
N LYS A 103 -20.85 -1.98 25.19
CA LYS A 103 -19.45 -1.56 25.16
C LYS A 103 -18.99 -1.36 23.72
N ALA A 104 -18.05 -0.46 23.51
CA ALA A 104 -17.44 -0.29 22.20
C ALA A 104 -16.75 -1.60 21.77
N VAL A 105 -17.23 -2.17 20.66
CA VAL A 105 -16.58 -3.30 19.99
C VAL A 105 -15.64 -2.71 18.97
N PHE A 106 -14.40 -3.19 18.93
CA PHE A 106 -13.39 -2.71 18.01
C PHE A 106 -12.92 -3.84 17.09
N ARG A 107 -12.40 -3.46 15.93
CA ARG A 107 -12.01 -4.38 14.86
C ARG A 107 -10.74 -3.91 14.19
N ASP A 108 -9.97 -4.87 13.73
CA ASP A 108 -8.74 -4.64 13.01
C ASP A 108 -9.00 -4.37 11.53
N HIS A 109 -8.45 -3.28 11.01
CA HIS A 109 -8.48 -2.90 9.61
C HIS A 109 -7.05 -2.67 9.11
N ILE A 110 -6.77 -3.14 7.90
CA ILE A 110 -5.53 -2.81 7.20
C ILE A 110 -5.86 -1.79 6.12
N ILE A 111 -5.53 -0.54 6.40
CA ILE A 111 -5.91 0.59 5.54
C ILE A 111 -4.70 1.02 4.73
N LEU A 112 -4.84 0.99 3.41
CA LEU A 112 -3.90 1.58 2.48
C LEU A 112 -4.45 2.94 2.00
N TYR A 113 -3.62 3.97 2.11
CA TYR A 113 -3.97 5.35 1.86
C TYR A 113 -3.49 5.78 0.48
N ALA A 114 -4.42 6.27 -0.34
CA ALA A 114 -4.13 6.70 -1.70
C ALA A 114 -4.75 8.07 -2.00
N THR A 115 -4.22 8.77 -2.99
CA THR A 115 -4.84 9.96 -3.60
C THR A 115 -5.75 9.61 -4.76
N SER A 116 -5.55 8.46 -5.39
CA SER A 116 -6.46 7.89 -6.37
C SER A 116 -6.33 6.37 -6.42
N ALA A 117 -7.39 5.71 -6.86
CA ALA A 117 -7.45 4.29 -7.15
C ALA A 117 -8.15 4.13 -8.52
N ASP A 118 -7.36 3.98 -9.57
CA ASP A 118 -7.86 3.89 -10.94
C ASP A 118 -8.00 2.41 -11.31
N GLU A 119 -9.14 1.98 -11.84
CA GLU A 119 -9.28 0.62 -12.39
C GLU A 119 -8.36 0.42 -13.60
N VAL A 120 -7.67 -0.71 -13.66
CA VAL A 120 -6.76 -1.06 -14.77
C VAL A 120 -7.57 -1.66 -15.91
N SER A 121 -7.82 -0.87 -16.96
CA SER A 121 -8.40 -1.38 -18.20
C SER A 121 -7.35 -2.11 -19.04
N HIS A 122 -7.64 -3.33 -19.47
CA HIS A 122 -6.79 -4.09 -20.40
C HIS A 122 -7.16 -3.87 -21.88
N SER A 123 -7.51 -2.64 -22.27
CA SER A 123 -7.89 -2.33 -23.65
C SER A 123 -6.66 -2.12 -24.54
N GLY A 124 -6.29 -3.14 -25.32
CA GLY A 124 -5.30 -3.02 -26.40
C GLY A 124 -3.91 -3.53 -26.04
N PHE A 125 -3.20 -4.03 -27.06
CA PHE A 125 -1.94 -4.78 -26.90
C PHE A 125 -0.79 -3.93 -26.32
N ALA A 126 -0.61 -2.69 -26.79
CA ALA A 126 0.47 -1.83 -26.32
C ALA A 126 0.27 -1.40 -24.85
N GLU A 127 -0.99 -1.10 -24.47
CA GLU A 127 -1.34 -0.77 -23.09
C GLU A 127 -1.17 -1.98 -22.18
N GLN A 128 -1.57 -3.17 -22.64
CA GLN A 128 -1.36 -4.42 -21.93
C GLN A 128 0.14 -4.69 -21.67
N LEU A 129 1.01 -4.57 -22.68
CA LEU A 129 2.45 -4.78 -22.51
C LEU A 129 3.07 -3.80 -21.51
N ARG A 130 2.73 -2.50 -21.61
CA ARG A 130 3.21 -1.49 -20.66
C ARG A 130 2.69 -1.75 -19.25
N SER A 131 1.40 -2.11 -19.12
CA SER A 131 0.79 -2.46 -17.84
C SER A 131 1.48 -3.67 -17.22
N SER A 132 1.71 -4.74 -17.99
CA SER A 132 2.44 -5.93 -17.52
C SER A 132 3.86 -5.60 -17.04
N ARG A 133 4.59 -4.71 -17.74
CA ARG A 133 5.91 -4.27 -17.28
C ARG A 133 5.85 -3.50 -15.96
N LYS A 134 4.87 -2.62 -15.79
CA LYS A 134 4.65 -1.89 -14.53
C LYS A 134 4.29 -2.83 -13.38
N TRP A 135 3.43 -3.81 -13.63
CA TRP A 135 3.09 -4.87 -12.68
C TRP A 135 4.34 -5.68 -12.28
N LEU A 136 5.12 -6.14 -13.25
CA LEU A 136 6.36 -6.89 -12.98
C LEU A 136 7.36 -6.06 -12.18
N ARG A 137 7.48 -4.75 -12.44
CA ARG A 137 8.33 -3.84 -11.68
C ARG A 137 7.86 -3.71 -10.23
N TYR A 138 6.55 -3.53 -10.02
CA TYR A 138 5.96 -3.49 -8.68
C TYR A 138 6.22 -4.79 -7.92
N LEU A 139 6.00 -5.95 -8.55
CA LEU A 139 6.26 -7.25 -7.94
C LEU A 139 7.73 -7.46 -7.61
N ARG A 140 8.65 -7.10 -8.52
CA ARG A 140 10.10 -7.13 -8.24
C ARG A 140 10.44 -6.26 -7.03
N GLN A 141 9.89 -5.05 -6.94
CA GLN A 141 10.10 -4.20 -5.77
C GLN A 141 9.64 -4.92 -4.48
N LEU A 142 8.44 -5.51 -4.49
CA LEU A 142 7.93 -6.24 -3.33
C LEU A 142 8.79 -7.44 -2.95
N THR A 143 9.41 -8.14 -3.90
CA THR A 143 10.31 -9.27 -3.58
C THR A 143 11.48 -8.87 -2.67
N PHE A 144 11.91 -7.60 -2.69
CA PHE A 144 12.95 -7.12 -1.77
C PHE A 144 12.47 -6.97 -0.33
N SER A 145 11.17 -6.72 -0.15
CA SER A 145 10.58 -6.47 1.16
C SER A 145 9.82 -7.68 1.71
N VAL A 146 9.54 -8.69 0.89
CA VAL A 146 8.65 -9.81 1.27
C VAL A 146 9.14 -10.56 2.52
N GLU A 147 10.45 -10.76 2.66
CA GLU A 147 11.02 -11.44 3.83
C GLU A 147 10.87 -10.61 5.11
N LEU A 148 10.97 -9.28 5.03
CA LEU A 148 10.71 -8.39 6.16
C LEU A 148 9.23 -8.33 6.48
N ILE A 149 8.37 -8.27 5.46
CA ILE A 149 6.91 -8.27 5.61
C ILE A 149 6.44 -9.57 6.29
N ARG A 150 7.03 -10.71 5.91
CA ARG A 150 6.75 -12.02 6.55
C ARG A 150 7.12 -12.04 8.02
N LYS A 151 8.22 -11.38 8.41
CA LYS A 151 8.62 -11.24 9.82
C LYS A 151 7.68 -10.32 10.58
N GLN A 152 7.33 -9.19 9.99
CA GLN A 152 6.39 -8.24 10.59
C GLN A 152 5.67 -7.43 9.50
N PHE A 153 4.34 -7.54 9.48
CA PHE A 153 3.49 -6.91 8.47
C PHE A 153 3.70 -5.38 8.36
N THR A 154 4.08 -4.70 9.44
CA THR A 154 4.35 -3.26 9.46
C THR A 154 5.46 -2.83 8.49
N HIS A 155 6.38 -3.72 8.13
CA HIS A 155 7.40 -3.46 7.09
C HIS A 155 6.81 -3.25 5.69
N ALA A 156 5.55 -3.64 5.46
CA ALA A 156 4.87 -3.34 4.20
C ALA A 156 4.72 -1.82 3.99
N ARG A 157 4.60 -1.02 5.07
CA ARG A 157 4.64 0.45 4.96
C ARG A 157 5.94 0.93 4.34
N GLU A 158 7.07 0.36 4.73
CA GLU A 158 8.38 0.73 4.20
C GLU A 158 8.51 0.38 2.71
N ALA A 159 8.05 -0.81 2.32
CA ALA A 159 7.98 -1.20 0.91
C ALA A 159 7.15 -0.20 0.08
N PHE A 160 6.02 0.25 0.63
CA PHE A 160 5.18 1.27 0.00
C PHE A 160 5.83 2.66 -0.05
N ILE A 161 6.63 3.03 0.95
CA ILE A 161 7.45 4.25 0.91
C ILE A 161 8.49 4.15 -0.22
N TYR A 162 9.11 2.98 -0.44
CA TYR A 162 10.03 2.79 -1.57
C TYR A 162 9.33 3.01 -2.91
N ASN A 163 8.16 2.39 -3.12
CA ASN A 163 7.35 2.60 -4.34
C ASN A 163 7.03 4.08 -4.56
N TRP A 164 6.57 4.77 -3.51
CA TRP A 164 6.27 6.18 -3.58
C TRP A 164 7.49 7.04 -3.92
N ARG A 165 8.65 6.79 -3.28
CA ARG A 165 9.91 7.52 -3.55
C ARG A 165 10.41 7.32 -4.97
N LEU A 166 10.22 6.12 -5.53
CA LEU A 166 10.59 5.79 -6.90
C LEU A 166 9.58 6.28 -7.94
N GLY A 167 8.41 6.79 -7.51
CA GLY A 167 7.32 7.15 -8.40
C GLY A 167 6.64 5.94 -9.04
N LEU A 168 6.77 4.75 -8.44
CA LEU A 168 6.15 3.52 -8.91
C LEU A 168 4.67 3.49 -8.51
N ASN A 169 3.84 3.00 -9.41
CA ASN A 169 2.45 2.71 -9.09
C ASN A 169 2.37 1.43 -8.25
N VAL A 170 1.46 1.43 -7.29
CA VAL A 170 1.08 0.22 -6.57
C VAL A 170 -0.12 -0.40 -7.25
N PHE A 171 -0.12 -1.73 -7.35
CA PHE A 171 -1.25 -2.46 -7.92
C PHE A 171 -1.93 -3.28 -6.83
N LEU A 172 -3.26 -3.26 -6.83
CA LEU A 172 -4.09 -4.07 -5.95
C LEU A 172 -4.95 -4.97 -6.84
N HIS A 173 -4.88 -6.26 -6.58
CA HIS A 173 -5.83 -7.22 -7.13
C HIS A 173 -7.01 -7.38 -6.19
N THR A 174 -8.22 -7.40 -6.76
CA THR A 174 -9.46 -7.82 -6.11
C THR A 174 -10.14 -8.86 -6.99
N GLU A 175 -11.13 -9.55 -6.45
CA GLU A 175 -11.85 -10.68 -7.07
C GLU A 175 -12.31 -10.39 -8.50
N HIS A 176 -12.70 -9.14 -8.74
CA HIS A 176 -13.32 -8.74 -10.00
C HIS A 176 -12.49 -7.72 -10.78
N ARG A 177 -11.53 -7.06 -10.12
CA ARG A 177 -10.92 -5.84 -10.66
C ARG A 177 -9.48 -5.68 -10.19
N ASP A 178 -8.67 -5.11 -11.06
CA ASP A 178 -7.33 -4.66 -10.73
C ASP A 178 -7.33 -3.14 -10.61
N TYR A 179 -6.67 -2.62 -9.57
CA TYR A 179 -6.56 -1.20 -9.31
C TYR A 179 -5.11 -0.74 -9.35
N ARG A 180 -4.90 0.43 -9.93
CA ARG A 180 -3.65 1.19 -9.88
C ARG A 180 -3.80 2.31 -8.87
N LEU A 181 -2.96 2.28 -7.84
CA LEU A 181 -3.04 3.17 -6.69
C LEU A 181 -1.92 4.21 -6.71
N LYS A 182 -2.30 5.48 -6.48
CA LYS A 182 -1.35 6.57 -6.21
C LYS A 182 -1.24 6.79 -4.72
N LEU A 183 -0.28 6.14 -4.08
CA LEU A 183 -0.15 6.17 -2.63
C LEU A 183 0.11 7.57 -2.07
N THR A 184 -0.34 7.79 -0.83
CA THR A 184 -0.09 9.00 -0.05
C THR A 184 0.18 8.63 1.40
N PRO A 185 0.96 9.42 2.17
CA PRO A 185 1.12 9.20 3.60
C PRO A 185 -0.24 9.04 4.32
N PRO A 186 -0.34 8.13 5.31
CA PRO A 186 0.72 7.31 5.90
C PRO A 186 1.03 5.99 5.14
N PHE A 187 0.61 5.89 3.88
CA PHE A 187 0.77 4.75 2.98
C PHE A 187 -0.04 3.52 3.40
N LEU A 188 0.34 2.87 4.49
CA LEU A 188 -0.32 1.68 5.02
C LEU A 188 -0.39 1.76 6.54
N ASN A 189 -1.50 1.42 7.15
CA ASN A 189 -1.57 1.29 8.60
C ASN A 189 -2.49 0.14 9.02
N TYR A 190 -2.15 -0.48 10.14
CA TYR A 190 -3.02 -1.40 10.83
C TYR A 190 -3.73 -0.62 11.93
N CYS A 191 -5.05 -0.55 11.88
CA CYS A 191 -5.84 0.29 12.78
C CYS A 191 -6.96 -0.51 13.43
N TYR A 192 -7.18 -0.24 14.71
CA TYR A 192 -8.30 -0.71 15.49
C TYR A 192 -9.40 0.36 15.45
N LEU A 193 -10.49 0.07 14.75
CA LEU A 193 -11.63 0.98 14.56
C LEU A 193 -12.86 0.44 15.30
N PRO A 194 -13.72 1.33 15.83
CA PRO A 194 -14.98 0.91 16.42
C PRO A 194 -15.89 0.31 15.35
N LEU A 195 -16.54 -0.80 15.69
CA LEU A 195 -17.56 -1.42 14.88
C LEU A 195 -18.73 -0.45 14.65
N ALA A 196 -18.95 -0.10 13.38
CA ALA A 196 -20.14 0.62 12.96
C ALA A 196 -21.38 -0.30 12.99
N ILE A 197 -22.14 -0.25 14.08
CA ILE A 197 -23.45 -0.91 14.18
C ILE A 197 -24.49 -0.01 13.50
N PRO A 198 -25.28 -0.52 12.53
CA PRO A 198 -26.31 0.26 11.85
C PRO A 198 -27.23 1.03 12.81
N PRO A 199 -27.60 2.29 12.48
CA PRO A 199 -27.43 2.94 11.18
C PRO A 199 -26.05 3.61 10.99
N LYS A 200 -25.09 3.43 11.91
CA LYS A 200 -23.74 3.98 11.73
C LYS A 200 -23.06 3.29 10.54
N VAL A 201 -22.34 4.09 9.75
CA VAL A 201 -21.55 3.63 8.61
C VAL A 201 -20.07 3.63 9.01
N HIS A 202 -19.32 2.64 8.53
CA HIS A 202 -17.87 2.58 8.70
C HIS A 202 -17.18 3.79 8.07
N ASP A 203 -16.25 4.42 8.79
CA ASP A 203 -15.44 5.54 8.31
C ASP A 203 -13.96 5.27 8.64
N PRO A 204 -13.14 4.85 7.66
CA PRO A 204 -11.72 4.56 7.90
C PRO A 204 -10.90 5.80 8.27
N LEU A 205 -11.43 7.01 8.02
CA LEU A 205 -10.80 8.28 8.41
C LEU A 205 -11.42 8.89 9.66
N GLY A 206 -12.28 8.16 10.37
CA GLY A 206 -12.87 8.62 11.62
C GLY A 206 -11.82 8.99 12.68
N ASP A 207 -12.19 9.89 13.57
CA ASP A 207 -11.30 10.44 14.60
C ASP A 207 -10.97 9.41 15.69
N ILE A 208 -11.85 8.42 15.87
CA ILE A 208 -11.69 7.34 16.84
C ILE A 208 -11.07 6.14 16.14
N LYS A 209 -9.73 6.09 16.12
CA LYS A 209 -8.98 4.91 15.69
C LYS A 209 -7.65 4.79 16.42
N LEU A 210 -7.27 3.55 16.74
CA LEU A 210 -5.97 3.24 17.34
C LEU A 210 -5.12 2.53 16.31
N CYS A 211 -4.12 3.20 15.76
CA CYS A 211 -3.27 2.60 14.73
C CYS A 211 -1.93 2.14 15.29
N ALA A 212 -1.43 1.01 14.77
CA ALA A 212 -0.16 0.41 15.18
C ALA A 212 1.04 1.31 14.88
N LEU A 213 0.95 2.12 13.83
CA LEU A 213 1.97 3.07 13.42
C LEU A 213 1.44 4.49 13.45
N GLY A 214 2.32 5.47 13.65
CA GLY A 214 1.95 6.90 13.60
C GLY A 214 1.31 7.30 12.27
N MET A 215 0.37 8.24 12.32
CA MET A 215 -0.32 8.76 11.13
C MET A 215 0.55 9.71 10.29
N VAL A 216 1.70 10.13 10.83
CA VAL A 216 2.76 10.80 10.08
C VAL A 216 3.83 9.77 9.75
N ALA A 217 3.96 9.41 8.48
CA ALA A 217 5.02 8.50 8.04
C ALA A 217 6.35 9.27 7.89
N ASN A 218 7.43 8.71 8.44
CA ASN A 218 8.78 9.25 8.27
C ASN A 218 9.35 8.91 6.87
N ALA A 219 8.69 9.43 5.83
CA ALA A 219 9.08 9.17 4.45
C ALA A 219 10.41 9.83 4.07
N SER A 220 10.91 10.79 4.85
CA SER A 220 12.20 11.48 4.59
C SER A 220 13.41 10.61 4.93
N ASN A 221 13.32 9.74 5.94
CA ASN A 221 14.48 8.98 6.43
C ASN A 221 14.65 7.61 5.78
N VAL A 222 13.71 7.19 4.93
CA VAL A 222 13.69 5.83 4.35
C VAL A 222 14.40 5.83 2.99
N THR A 223 15.62 5.29 2.92
CA THR A 223 16.39 5.18 1.66
C THR A 223 16.06 3.89 0.92
N VAL A 224 15.93 3.96 -0.41
CA VAL A 224 15.73 2.75 -1.22
C VAL A 224 17.07 2.00 -1.32
N PRO A 225 17.11 0.67 -1.06
CA PRO A 225 18.35 -0.09 -1.10
C PRO A 225 19.09 0.00 -2.45
N TRP A 226 20.42 0.14 -2.40
CA TRP A 226 21.33 0.02 -3.54
C TRP A 226 21.58 -1.47 -3.87
N PRO A 227 21.61 -1.94 -5.14
CA PRO A 227 21.48 -1.19 -6.39
C PRO A 227 20.06 -0.93 -6.91
N TRP A 228 19.07 -1.49 -6.22
CA TRP A 228 17.71 -1.62 -6.73
C TRP A 228 17.00 -0.29 -6.98
N GLY A 229 17.24 0.71 -6.14
CA GLY A 229 16.61 2.03 -6.30
C GLY A 229 16.90 2.69 -7.65
N VAL A 230 18.16 2.70 -8.10
CA VAL A 230 18.50 3.32 -9.39
C VAL A 230 18.03 2.46 -10.55
N MET A 231 18.13 1.13 -10.43
CA MET A 231 17.66 0.22 -11.49
C MET A 231 16.15 0.38 -11.73
N LEU A 232 15.34 0.32 -10.68
CA LEU A 232 13.88 0.48 -10.79
C LEU A 232 13.49 1.89 -11.26
N ALA A 233 14.19 2.93 -10.79
CA ALA A 233 13.95 4.30 -11.26
C ALA A 233 14.29 4.48 -12.74
N ALA A 234 15.36 3.85 -13.23
CA ALA A 234 15.74 3.88 -14.64
C ALA A 234 14.69 3.15 -15.50
N GLU A 235 14.22 1.98 -15.06
CA GLU A 235 13.14 1.26 -15.73
C GLU A 235 11.83 2.08 -15.79
N GLU A 236 11.46 2.76 -14.69
CA GLU A 236 10.27 3.64 -14.66
C GLU A 236 10.39 4.79 -15.66
N ARG A 237 11.59 5.37 -15.80
CA ARG A 237 11.82 6.43 -16.80
C ARG A 237 11.67 5.92 -18.23
N LEU A 238 12.05 4.68 -18.51
CA LEU A 238 11.91 4.06 -19.84
C LEU A 238 10.45 3.76 -20.23
N ASP A 239 9.55 3.65 -19.25
CA ASP A 239 8.12 3.39 -19.49
C ASP A 239 7.29 4.67 -19.66
N ARG A 240 7.93 5.85 -19.55
CA ARG A 240 7.26 7.12 -19.83
C ARG A 240 7.05 7.29 -21.33
N ASP A 241 5.94 7.96 -21.68
CA ASP A 241 5.58 8.17 -23.07
C ASP A 241 6.67 8.94 -23.83
N GLU A 242 7.34 9.89 -23.17
CA GLU A 242 8.43 10.66 -23.78
C GLU A 242 9.64 9.79 -24.10
N ALA A 243 9.98 8.82 -23.25
CA ALA A 243 11.08 7.90 -23.49
C ALA A 243 10.76 6.98 -24.66
N PHE A 244 9.53 6.47 -24.74
CA PHE A 244 9.08 5.67 -25.88
C PHE A 244 9.14 6.47 -27.19
N LEU A 245 8.61 7.71 -27.20
CA LEU A 245 8.68 8.60 -28.36
C LEU A 245 10.13 8.88 -28.76
N ALA A 246 11.02 9.14 -27.81
CA ALA A 246 12.44 9.36 -28.07
C ALA A 246 13.09 8.12 -28.72
N ILE A 247 12.81 6.92 -28.22
CA ILE A 247 13.32 5.66 -28.78
C ILE A 247 12.81 5.47 -30.23
N VAL A 248 11.52 5.73 -30.48
CA VAL A 248 10.94 5.65 -31.83
C VAL A 248 11.59 6.65 -32.77
N LEU A 249 11.79 7.90 -32.33
CA LEU A 249 12.45 8.93 -33.15
C LEU A 249 13.90 8.57 -33.48
N VAL A 250 14.65 8.02 -32.51
CA VAL A 250 16.02 7.53 -32.74
C VAL A 250 16.01 6.37 -33.74
N ALA A 251 15.07 5.44 -33.63
CA ALA A 251 14.94 4.33 -34.57
C ALA A 251 14.59 4.81 -35.99
N ILE A 252 13.67 5.77 -36.12
CA ILE A 252 13.33 6.40 -37.41
C ILE A 252 14.55 7.11 -38.00
N ALA A 253 15.25 7.92 -37.21
CA ALA A 253 16.46 8.62 -37.67
C ALA A 253 17.54 7.64 -38.13
N ALA A 254 17.77 6.55 -37.38
CA ALA A 254 18.71 5.50 -37.74
C ALA A 254 18.30 4.78 -39.03
N ALA A 255 17.01 4.50 -39.22
CA ALA A 255 16.48 3.88 -40.43
C ALA A 255 16.62 4.80 -41.65
N VAL A 256 16.36 6.10 -41.51
CA VAL A 256 16.52 7.09 -42.59
C VAL A 256 17.99 7.22 -42.99
N VAL A 257 18.89 7.39 -42.02
CA VAL A 257 20.34 7.48 -42.29
C VAL A 257 20.89 6.17 -42.88
N GLY A 258 20.39 5.02 -42.42
CA GLY A 258 20.79 3.71 -42.92
C GLY A 258 20.20 3.33 -44.29
N SER A 259 19.06 3.90 -44.67
CA SER A 259 18.38 3.60 -45.94
C SER A 259 18.74 4.55 -47.08
N THR A 260 19.32 5.72 -46.78
CA THR A 260 19.98 6.51 -47.83
C THR A 260 21.16 5.70 -48.40
N PRO A 261 21.14 5.31 -49.69
CA PRO A 261 22.27 4.64 -50.33
C PRO A 261 23.41 5.66 -50.49
N GLY A 262 24.10 5.93 -49.39
CA GLY A 262 25.26 6.79 -49.33
C GLY A 262 26.48 6.00 -49.75
N ARG A 263 26.99 6.32 -50.95
CA ARG A 263 28.40 6.12 -51.32
C ARG A 263 29.25 6.21 -50.06
N VAL A 264 29.88 5.10 -49.68
CA VAL A 264 30.97 5.10 -48.71
C VAL A 264 32.09 5.92 -49.35
N VAL A 265 32.04 7.24 -49.19
CA VAL A 265 33.18 8.11 -49.47
C VAL A 265 34.15 7.78 -48.35
N LEU A 266 35.01 6.82 -48.66
CA LEU A 266 36.11 6.37 -47.84
C LEU A 266 37.09 7.55 -47.76
N LEU A 267 36.79 8.52 -46.88
CA LEU A 267 37.70 9.58 -46.50
C LEU A 267 38.85 8.91 -45.77
N ARG A 268 39.84 8.51 -46.55
CA ARG A 268 41.14 8.01 -46.12
C ARG A 268 41.82 9.17 -45.39
N ALA A 269 41.50 9.33 -44.11
CA ALA A 269 42.13 10.30 -43.23
C ALA A 269 43.58 9.86 -42.97
N SER A 270 44.48 10.29 -43.87
CA SER A 270 45.91 10.33 -43.61
C SER A 270 46.18 11.51 -42.67
N ALA A 271 45.97 11.29 -41.37
CA ALA A 271 46.37 12.24 -40.35
C ALA A 271 47.20 11.48 -39.31
N ARG A 272 48.53 11.58 -39.46
CA ARG A 272 49.49 11.24 -38.40
C ARG A 272 49.18 12.10 -37.17
N PRO A 273 48.98 11.53 -35.98
CA PRO A 273 48.96 12.32 -34.77
C PRO A 273 50.40 12.75 -34.45
N LYS A 274 50.63 14.07 -34.46
CA LYS A 274 51.82 14.67 -33.86
C LYS A 274 51.60 14.64 -32.34
N VAL A 275 52.35 13.78 -31.66
CA VAL A 275 52.43 13.71 -30.21
C VAL A 275 53.01 15.03 -29.71
N ALA A 276 52.17 15.88 -29.12
CA ALA A 276 52.61 16.99 -28.30
C ALA A 276 52.36 16.59 -26.83
N ALA A 277 53.45 16.23 -26.17
CA ALA A 277 53.48 16.07 -24.72
C ALA A 277 53.08 17.40 -24.08
N SER A 278 51.99 17.40 -23.31
CA SER A 278 51.62 18.52 -22.47
C SER A 278 51.62 18.07 -21.01
N ALA A 279 52.19 18.95 -20.20
CA ALA A 279 52.62 18.75 -18.83
C ALA A 279 51.53 18.25 -17.89
N VAL A 280 51.95 17.33 -17.02
CA VAL A 280 51.30 16.96 -15.77
C VAL A 280 51.39 18.15 -14.80
N PRO A 281 50.28 18.69 -14.28
CA PRO A 281 50.31 19.51 -13.08
C PRO A 281 50.27 18.61 -11.84
N GLN A 282 51.21 18.89 -10.95
CA GLN A 282 51.39 18.31 -9.62
C GLN A 282 50.17 18.41 -8.71
N GLU A 283 50.14 17.47 -7.78
CA GLU A 283 49.29 17.36 -6.59
C GLU A 283 49.13 18.67 -5.81
N SER A 284 47.91 18.91 -5.31
CA SER A 284 47.72 19.61 -4.05
C SER A 284 46.85 18.73 -3.15
N SER A 285 47.51 18.04 -2.23
CA SER A 285 46.91 17.33 -1.10
C SER A 285 46.28 18.35 -0.15
N VAL A 286 44.95 18.29 -0.02
CA VAL A 286 44.22 18.99 1.05
C VAL A 286 43.93 17.97 2.14
N SER A 287 44.68 18.09 3.24
CA SER A 287 44.36 17.46 4.52
C SER A 287 43.06 18.07 5.08
N PRO A 288 42.10 17.26 5.55
CA PRO A 288 41.04 17.77 6.41
C PRO A 288 41.57 17.91 7.85
N ALA A 289 41.37 19.10 8.38
CA ALA A 289 41.62 19.46 9.77
C ALA A 289 40.77 18.59 10.71
N SER A 290 41.47 18.02 11.69
CA SER A 290 40.95 17.57 12.98
C SER A 290 40.27 18.74 13.69
N SER A 291 39.04 18.53 14.17
CA SER A 291 38.38 19.41 15.12
C SER A 291 37.52 18.56 16.05
N ALA A 292 37.94 18.58 17.31
CA ALA A 292 37.20 18.42 18.58
C ALA A 292 35.83 17.73 18.49
N GLU A 293 35.64 16.56 19.10
CA GLU A 293 35.47 16.40 20.56
C GLU A 293 34.26 17.17 21.08
N GLU A 294 33.08 16.54 21.00
CA GLU A 294 31.94 16.94 21.83
C GLU A 294 31.39 15.70 22.55
N ALA A 295 31.37 15.83 23.87
CA ALA A 295 31.10 14.77 24.84
C ALA A 295 29.64 14.30 24.83
N PRO A 296 29.38 13.04 25.25
CA PRO A 296 28.02 12.54 25.41
C PRO A 296 27.36 13.18 26.63
N ARG A 297 26.26 13.91 26.42
CA ARG A 297 25.33 14.26 27.50
C ARG A 297 24.58 13.01 27.94
N SER A 298 24.89 12.56 29.15
CA SER A 298 24.13 11.58 29.91
C SER A 298 22.80 12.18 30.35
N GLU A 299 21.70 11.72 29.77
CA GLU A 299 20.38 11.94 30.34
C GLU A 299 20.19 11.00 31.53
N THR A 300 20.03 11.63 32.69
CA THR A 300 19.69 11.00 33.96
C THR A 300 18.24 10.49 33.91
N PRO A 301 17.94 9.29 34.43
CA PRO A 301 16.57 8.80 34.49
C PRO A 301 15.76 9.59 35.52
N ARG A 302 14.63 10.15 35.07
CA ARG A 302 13.62 10.75 35.95
C ARG A 302 12.92 9.67 36.77
N ASN A 303 12.92 9.89 38.06
CA ASN A 303 12.14 9.22 39.10
C ASN A 303 10.69 8.87 38.67
N GLY A 304 10.39 7.58 38.58
CA GLY A 304 9.05 7.03 38.51
C GLY A 304 8.63 6.48 39.87
N ARG A 305 7.46 6.94 40.34
CA ARG A 305 6.82 6.63 41.64
C ARG A 305 6.61 5.13 41.87
N PRO A 306 6.56 4.67 43.14
CA PRO A 306 6.20 3.30 43.47
C PRO A 306 4.74 2.98 43.11
N ALA A 307 4.53 1.78 42.56
CA ALA A 307 3.23 1.21 42.26
C ALA A 307 2.44 0.93 43.56
N ALA A 308 1.15 1.28 43.55
CA ALA A 308 0.20 0.88 44.56
C ALA A 308 -0.15 -0.62 44.41
N PRO A 309 -0.37 -1.37 45.50
CA PRO A 309 -0.66 -2.80 45.43
C PRO A 309 -2.09 -3.07 44.93
N LEU A 310 -2.21 -4.03 44.02
CA LEU A 310 -3.48 -4.61 43.58
C LEU A 310 -4.22 -5.23 44.79
N ARG A 311 -5.47 -4.80 44.99
CA ARG A 311 -6.46 -5.54 45.77
C ARG A 311 -7.13 -6.58 44.85
N THR A 312 -7.05 -7.84 45.23
CA THR A 312 -7.89 -8.92 44.68
C THR A 312 -9.31 -8.83 45.27
N PRO A 313 -10.38 -9.02 44.47
CA PRO A 313 -11.70 -9.33 45.01
C PRO A 313 -11.83 -10.84 45.28
N ARG A 314 -12.59 -11.15 46.32
CA ARG A 314 -13.12 -12.47 46.66
C ARG A 314 -14.23 -12.89 45.71
#